data_AF-A0A7Y2YQY6-F1
#
_entry.id   AF-A0A7Y2YQY6-F1
#
_cell.length_a   1.000
_cell.length_b   1.000
_cell.length_c   1.000
_cell.angle_alpha   90.00
_cell.angle_beta   90.00
_cell.angle_gamma   90.00
#
_symmetry.space_group_name_H-M   'P 1'
#
loop_
_entity.id
_entity.type
_entity.pdbx_description
1 polymer ?
#
loop_
_entity_poly.entity_id
_entity_poly.type
_entity_poly.pdbx_seq_one_letter_code
_entity_poly.pdbx_strand_id
1 'polypeptide(L)'
;MGVAIPDLLFIAGDGSFELDGKAYHIPDHFSPREVFSYRRLLEPIPDIPGGTNLSLEQRQRQKTYFFRRAAACIIPGLEPSALESVPLRGLMSLHRWLLDHRPELTLDAALHA
;
A
#
# COMPACT_ATOMS: atom_id res chain seq x y z
N MET A 1 -21.14 -13.48 -14.30
CA MET A 1 -21.61 -12.23 -13.67
C MET A 1 -20.67 -11.91 -12.52
N GLY A 2 -19.79 -10.92 -12.68
CA GLY A 2 -18.86 -10.51 -11.63
C GLY A 2 -19.53 -9.53 -10.68
N VAL A 3 -19.51 -9.82 -9.38
CA VAL A 3 -19.93 -8.85 -8.36
C VAL A 3 -18.88 -7.74 -8.35
N ALA A 4 -19.24 -6.55 -8.84
CA ALA A 4 -18.44 -5.36 -8.63
C ALA A 4 -18.44 -5.10 -7.12
N ILE A 5 -17.34 -5.42 -6.45
CA ILE A 5 -17.15 -5.09 -5.05
C ILE A 5 -16.73 -3.61 -5.03
N PRO A 6 -17.59 -2.68 -4.58
CA PRO A 6 -17.37 -1.24 -4.72
C PRO A 6 -16.16 -0.69 -3.92
N ASP A 7 -15.48 -1.56 -3.16
CA ASP A 7 -14.36 -1.21 -2.29
C ASP A 7 -12.98 -1.62 -2.84
N LEU A 8 -12.93 -2.22 -4.03
CA LEU A 8 -11.68 -2.69 -4.63
C LEU A 8 -11.18 -1.70 -5.68
N LEU A 9 -9.93 -1.27 -5.51
CA LEU A 9 -9.23 -0.52 -6.55
C LEU A 9 -8.95 -1.46 -7.72
N PHE A 10 -9.50 -1.14 -8.90
CA PHE A 10 -9.19 -1.86 -10.12
C PHE A 10 -7.86 -1.37 -10.67
N ILE A 11 -6.92 -2.29 -10.82
CA ILE A 11 -5.59 -2.04 -11.40
C ILE A 11 -5.49 -2.94 -12.61
N ALA A 12 -5.28 -2.34 -13.78
CA ALA A 12 -5.06 -3.05 -15.01
C ALA A 12 -3.74 -3.84 -14.96
N GLY A 13 -3.59 -4.84 -15.83
CA GLY A 13 -2.41 -5.73 -15.80
C GLY A 13 -1.08 -5.02 -16.07
N ASP A 14 -1.13 -3.84 -16.69
CA ASP A 14 0.01 -2.94 -16.94
C ASP A 14 0.31 -2.00 -15.75
N GLY A 15 -0.44 -2.08 -14.65
CA GLY A 15 -0.29 -1.19 -13.49
C GLY A 15 -1.02 0.14 -13.60
N SER A 16 -1.86 0.33 -14.63
CA SER A 16 -2.68 1.54 -14.78
C SER A 16 -3.95 1.47 -13.94
N PHE A 17 -4.34 2.57 -13.31
CA PHE A 17 -5.59 2.67 -12.55
C PHE A 17 -6.12 4.12 -12.51
N GLU A 18 -7.39 4.28 -12.14
CA GLU A 18 -8.04 5.59 -12.03
C GLU A 18 -8.56 5.82 -10.61
N LEU A 19 -8.37 7.03 -10.10
CA LEU A 19 -8.95 7.51 -8.86
C LEU A 19 -9.52 8.90 -9.08
N ASP A 20 -10.79 9.11 -8.72
CA ASP A 20 -11.48 10.40 -8.80
C ASP A 20 -11.31 11.12 -10.16
N GLY A 21 -11.38 10.36 -11.27
CA GLY A 21 -11.22 10.89 -12.62
C GLY A 21 -9.79 11.18 -13.05
N LYS A 22 -8.79 10.86 -12.21
CA LYS A 22 -7.37 11.01 -12.53
C LYS A 22 -6.72 9.65 -12.75
N ALA A 23 -6.02 9.53 -13.88
CA ALA A 23 -5.25 8.35 -14.21
C ALA A 23 -3.90 8.34 -13.49
N TYR A 24 -3.52 7.17 -13.01
CA TYR A 24 -2.24 6.89 -12.36
C TYR A 24 -1.63 5.64 -12.99
N HIS A 25 -0.31 5.56 -12.91
CA HIS A 25 0.44 4.43 -13.43
C HIS A 25 1.50 3.99 -12.43
N ILE A 26 1.50 2.71 -12.09
CA ILE A 26 2.50 2.09 -11.21
C ILE A 26 3.78 1.85 -12.04
N PRO A 27 4.93 2.42 -11.66
CA PRO A 27 6.18 2.22 -12.39
C PRO A 27 6.57 0.75 -12.54
N ASP A 28 7.22 0.41 -13.66
CA ASP A 28 7.84 -0.90 -13.87
C ASP A 28 9.16 -1.06 -13.10
N HIS A 29 9.78 0.06 -12.72
CA HIS A 29 11.05 0.10 -12.03
C HIS A 29 11.02 1.12 -10.90
N PHE A 30 11.66 0.75 -9.78
CA PHE A 30 11.80 1.61 -8.62
C PHE A 30 13.27 1.87 -8.32
N SER A 31 13.59 3.08 -7.89
CA SER A 31 14.90 3.38 -7.34
C SER A 31 15.10 2.66 -6.00
N PRO A 32 16.36 2.37 -5.60
CA PRO A 32 16.64 1.76 -4.30
C PRO A 32 16.05 2.55 -3.11
N ARG A 33 15.98 3.89 -3.24
CA ARG A 33 15.41 4.77 -2.22
C ARG A 33 13.90 4.60 -2.08
N GLU A 34 13.19 4.45 -3.19
CA GLU A 34 11.74 4.23 -3.21
C GLU A 34 11.40 2.87 -2.61
N VAL A 35 12.11 1.82 -3.02
CA VAL A 35 11.97 0.47 -2.44
C VAL A 35 12.21 0.49 -0.93
N PHE A 36 13.31 1.12 -0.49
CA PHE A 36 13.64 1.23 0.94
C PHE A 36 12.54 1.97 1.72
N SER A 37 12.06 3.10 1.19
CA SER A 37 11.05 3.92 1.86
C SER A 37 9.70 3.20 1.94
N TYR A 38 9.30 2.52 0.86
CA TYR A 38 8.10 1.68 0.82
C TYR A 38 8.15 0.58 1.87
N ARG A 39 9.24 -0.20 1.87
CA ARG A 39 9.45 -1.30 2.82
C ARG A 39 9.41 -0.81 4.26
N ARG A 40 10.15 0.26 4.58
CA ARG A 40 10.22 0.82 5.93
C ARG A 40 8.89 1.35 6.46
N LEU A 41 8.03 1.88 5.59
CA LEU A 41 6.69 2.33 5.98
C LEU A 41 5.74 1.16 6.28
N LEU A 42 5.99 -0.01 5.71
CA LEU A 42 5.18 -1.21 5.87
C LEU A 42 5.81 -2.24 6.82
N GLU A 43 6.99 -1.97 7.35
CA GLU A 43 7.61 -2.78 8.38
C GLU A 43 6.68 -2.88 9.59
N PRO A 44 6.45 -4.10 10.12
CA PRO A 44 5.68 -4.25 11.34
C PRO A 44 6.39 -3.48 12.45
N ILE A 45 5.63 -2.62 13.15
CA ILE A 45 6.14 -1.98 14.36
C ILE A 45 6.40 -3.10 15.37
N PRO A 46 7.63 -3.23 15.91
CA PRO A 46 7.94 -4.29 16.85
C PRO A 46 7.00 -4.19 18.06
N ASP A 47 6.46 -5.32 18.49
CA ASP A 47 5.69 -5.42 19.73
C ASP A 47 6.66 -5.16 20.91
N ILE A 48 6.75 -3.90 21.34
CA ILE A 48 7.58 -3.53 22.49
C ILE A 48 6.80 -3.94 23.76
N PRO A 49 7.33 -4.84 24.61
CA PRO A 49 6.71 -5.11 25.91
C PRO A 49 6.69 -3.80 26.73
N GLY A 50 5.49 -3.29 27.01
CA GLY A 50 5.27 -1.99 27.66
C GLY A 50 4.75 -0.87 26.74
N GLY A 51 4.58 -1.14 25.44
CA GLY A 51 3.96 -0.20 24.50
C GLY A 51 2.45 -0.01 24.73
N THR A 52 1.91 1.10 24.22
CA THR A 52 0.47 1.35 24.21
C THR A 52 -0.23 0.29 23.36
N ASN A 53 -1.09 -0.52 23.99
CA ASN A 53 -1.98 -1.42 23.26
C ASN A 53 -2.96 -0.60 22.43
N LEU A 54 -2.72 -0.55 21.12
CA LEU A 54 -3.65 0.08 20.18
C LEU A 54 -4.93 -0.73 20.09
N SER A 55 -6.07 -0.05 20.19
CA SER A 55 -7.37 -0.64 19.89
C SER A 55 -7.43 -1.12 18.43
N LEU A 56 -8.37 -2.01 18.11
CA LEU A 56 -8.54 -2.49 16.74
C LEU A 56 -8.76 -1.33 15.75
N GLU A 57 -9.55 -0.33 16.15
CA GLU A 57 -9.81 0.87 15.34
C GLU A 57 -8.54 1.69 15.12
N GLN A 58 -7.72 1.88 16.16
CA GLN A 58 -6.44 2.59 16.05
C GLN A 58 -5.47 1.85 15.13
N ARG A 59 -5.38 0.53 15.24
CA ARG A 59 -4.57 -0.32 14.33
C ARG A 59 -5.03 -0.18 12.88
N GLN A 60 -6.34 -0.18 12.63
CA GLN A 60 -6.89 0.00 11.28
C GLN A 60 -6.60 1.39 10.71
N ARG A 61 -6.77 2.46 11.52
CA ARG A 61 -6.42 3.83 11.10
C ARG A 61 -4.94 3.97 10.79
N GLN A 62 -4.09 3.44 11.66
CA GLN A 62 -2.65 3.45 11.48
C GLN A 62 -2.23 2.69 10.22
N LYS A 63 -2.78 1.49 9.99
CA LYS A 63 -2.52 0.70 8.78
C LYS A 63 -2.95 1.45 7.52
N THR A 64 -4.14 2.03 7.53
CA THR A 64 -4.66 2.87 6.44
C THR A 64 -3.71 4.02 6.13
N TYR A 65 -3.26 4.74 7.17
CA TYR A 65 -2.32 5.85 7.03
C TYR A 65 -0.99 5.41 6.38
N PHE A 66 -0.38 4.33 6.88
CA PHE A 66 0.88 3.83 6.33
C PHE A 66 0.75 3.35 4.89
N PHE A 67 -0.35 2.68 4.55
CA PHE A 67 -0.61 2.20 3.19
C PHE A 67 -0.70 3.36 2.20
N ARG A 68 -1.45 4.42 2.54
CA ARG A 68 -1.52 5.62 1.70
C ARG A 68 -0.15 6.23 1.44
N ARG A 69 0.65 6.36 2.51
CA ARG A 69 2.00 6.93 2.41
C ARG A 69 2.97 6.05 1.62
N ALA A 70 2.88 4.74 1.79
CA ALA A 70 3.72 3.79 1.07
C ALA A 70 3.42 3.83 -0.44
N ALA A 71 2.13 3.80 -0.82
CA ALA A 71 1.71 3.92 -2.23
C ALA A 71 2.17 5.26 -2.85
N ALA A 72 1.94 6.39 -2.16
CA ALA A 72 2.35 7.72 -2.61
C ALA A 72 3.88 7.86 -2.76
N CYS A 73 4.67 7.06 -2.04
CA CYS A 73 6.13 7.10 -2.13
C CYS A 73 6.67 6.49 -3.44
N ILE A 74 5.91 5.61 -4.09
CA ILE A 74 6.40 4.82 -5.23
C ILE A 74 5.58 5.04 -6.52
N ILE A 75 4.42 5.69 -6.43
CA ILE A 75 3.57 6.01 -7.59
C ILE A 75 3.71 7.50 -7.89
N PRO A 76 4.35 7.89 -9.01
CA PRO A 76 4.57 9.29 -9.35
C PRO A 76 3.28 10.10 -9.43
N GLY A 77 3.26 11.26 -8.78
CA GLY A 77 2.11 12.18 -8.80
C GLY A 77 0.88 11.72 -8.00
N LEU A 78 0.97 10.58 -7.30
CA LEU A 78 -0.03 10.11 -6.34
C LEU A 78 0.25 10.69 -4.97
N GLU A 79 -0.60 11.62 -4.54
CA GLU A 79 -0.54 12.19 -3.20
C GLU A 79 -1.33 11.33 -2.20
N PRO A 80 -0.94 11.27 -0.92
CA PRO A 80 -1.70 10.53 0.10
C PRO A 80 -3.16 10.98 0.22
N SER A 81 -3.43 12.25 -0.06
CA SER A 81 -4.78 12.84 -0.04
C SER A 81 -5.69 12.25 -1.13
N ALA A 82 -5.15 11.89 -2.30
CA ALA A 82 -5.90 11.24 -3.36
C ALA A 82 -6.38 9.82 -2.97
N LEU A 83 -5.83 9.27 -1.88
CA LEU A 83 -6.21 7.96 -1.34
C LEU A 83 -7.09 8.08 -0.08
N GLU A 84 -7.50 9.28 0.32
CA GLU A 84 -8.30 9.50 1.54
C GLU A 84 -9.67 8.85 1.48
N SER A 85 -10.30 8.87 0.30
CA SER A 85 -11.58 8.22 -0.01
C SER A 85 -11.45 6.70 -0.14
N VAL A 86 -10.23 6.18 -0.38
CA VAL A 86 -10.00 4.75 -0.60
C VAL A 86 -10.05 3.99 0.74
N PRO A 87 -10.94 2.99 0.87
CA PRO A 87 -11.04 2.19 2.08
C PRO A 87 -9.81 1.29 2.26
N LEU A 88 -9.55 0.85 3.49
CA LEU A 88 -8.42 -0.03 3.80
C LEU A 88 -8.37 -1.28 2.92
N ARG A 89 -9.52 -1.85 2.56
CA ARG A 89 -9.60 -3.01 1.65
C ARG A 89 -9.07 -2.68 0.25
N GLY A 90 -9.40 -1.52 -0.30
CA GLY A 90 -8.91 -1.06 -1.60
C GLY A 90 -7.39 -0.85 -1.58
N LEU A 91 -6.89 -0.23 -0.50
CA LEU A 91 -5.45 -0.08 -0.29
C LEU A 91 -4.75 -1.44 -0.16
N MET A 92 -5.32 -2.39 0.58
CA MET A 92 -4.79 -3.76 0.69
C MET A 92 -4.68 -4.44 -0.68
N SER A 93 -5.66 -4.23 -1.56
CA SER A 93 -5.63 -4.78 -2.93
C SER A 93 -4.55 -4.14 -3.79
N LEU A 94 -4.34 -2.82 -3.67
CA LEU A 94 -3.22 -2.12 -4.31
C LEU A 94 -1.87 -2.70 -3.88
N HIS A 95 -1.66 -2.81 -2.56
CA HIS A 95 -0.41 -3.36 -2.03
C HIS A 95 -0.21 -4.83 -2.41
N ARG A 96 -1.28 -5.61 -2.44
CA ARG A 96 -1.21 -7.00 -2.92
C ARG A 96 -0.79 -7.05 -4.38
N TRP A 97 -1.42 -6.25 -5.24
CA TRP A 97 -1.06 -6.20 -6.65
C TRP A 97 0.41 -5.81 -6.83
N LEU A 98 0.87 -4.79 -6.10
CA LEU A 98 2.28 -4.36 -6.10
C LEU A 98 3.22 -5.51 -5.74
N LEU A 99 2.94 -6.26 -4.68
CA LEU A 99 3.78 -7.39 -4.27
C LEU A 99 3.74 -8.56 -5.27
N ASP A 100 2.58 -8.80 -5.90
CA ASP A 100 2.42 -9.88 -6.89
C ASP A 100 3.13 -9.57 -8.21
N HIS A 101 3.25 -8.28 -8.59
CA HIS A 101 3.77 -7.85 -9.91
C HIS A 101 5.13 -7.14 -9.86
N ARG A 102 5.59 -6.72 -8.67
CA ARG A 102 6.85 -6.00 -8.42
C ARG A 102 7.60 -6.66 -7.26
N PRO A 103 8.23 -7.82 -7.50
CA PRO A 103 8.84 -8.64 -6.44
C PRO A 103 9.90 -7.87 -5.64
N GLU A 104 10.57 -6.89 -6.22
CA GLU A 104 11.54 -6.01 -5.56
C GLU A 104 10.94 -5.17 -4.42
N LEU A 105 9.62 -5.00 -4.36
CA LEU A 105 8.93 -4.32 -3.26
C LEU A 105 8.66 -5.24 -2.07
N THR A 106 8.78 -6.55 -2.26
CA THR A 106 8.58 -7.54 -1.20
C THR A 106 9.61 -7.34 -0.11
N LEU A 107 9.17 -7.23 1.14
CA LEU A 107 10.04 -7.38 2.28
C LEU A 107 10.59 -8.80 2.21
N ASP A 108 11.86 -8.97 1.87
CA ASP A 108 12.51 -10.26 1.95
C ASP A 108 12.24 -10.81 3.35
N ALA A 109 11.50 -11.92 3.43
CA ALA A 109 11.22 -12.60 4.68
C ALA A 109 12.47 -13.34 5.18
N ALA A 110 13.62 -12.68 5.17
CA ALA A 110 14.83 -13.08 5.88
C ALA A 110 14.78 -12.56 7.34
N LEU A 111 13.63 -12.72 7.98
CA LEU A 111 13.44 -12.57 9.42
C LEU A 111 12.64 -13.77 9.95
N HIS A 112 13.07 -14.96 9.52
CA HIS A 112 12.93 -16.18 10.30
C HIS A 112 14.31 -16.54 10.86
N ALA A 113 14.62 -15.99 12.04
CA ALA A 113 15.49 -16.59 13.07
C ALA A 113 15.28 -15.84 14.39
#